data_AF-A0A4Q2XA10-F1
#
_entry.id   AF-A0A4Q2XA10-F1
#
_cell.length_a   1.000
_cell.length_b   1.000
_cell.length_c   1.000
_cell.angle_alpha   90.00
_cell.angle_beta   90.00
_cell.angle_gamma   90.00
#
_symmetry.space_group_name_H-M   'P 1'
#
loop_
_entity.id
_entity.type
_entity.pdbx_description
1 polymer ?
#
loop_
_entity_poly.entity_id
_entity_poly.type
_entity_poly.pdbx_seq_one_letter_code
_entity_poly.pdbx_strand_id
1 'polypeptide(L)'
;MLRPVLGLLFLATTATAVIPEYFGIGFSHILPSGLDHILFILALFFLTRNFGILLFQMTLFTLAHSLTLGLSLYGFVHVPSAPVEIAIALSIAFVAAENLFSDKISRWRPWVVFASGLVHGLGFAHSFEQRVVESENFLPALFSFNMGIEFG
;
A
#
# COMPACT_ATOMS: atom_id res chain seq x y z
N MET A 1 45.84 -3.78 7.70
CA MET A 1 45.15 -5.07 7.95
C MET A 1 44.19 -4.96 9.15
N LEU A 2 43.10 -4.19 9.03
CA LEU A 2 42.09 -4.00 10.10
C LEU A 2 40.65 -3.94 9.55
N ARG A 3 40.38 -4.69 8.46
CA ARG A 3 39.08 -4.73 7.78
C ARG A 3 38.22 -6.02 7.91
N PRO A 4 38.44 -6.98 8.85
CA PRO A 4 37.53 -8.13 8.93
C PRO A 4 36.38 -7.97 9.96
N VAL A 5 36.40 -6.98 10.85
CA VAL A 5 35.43 -6.90 11.97
C VAL A 5 34.11 -6.23 11.59
N LEU A 6 34.09 -5.35 10.57
CA LEU A 6 32.86 -4.70 10.10
C LEU A 6 31.96 -5.62 9.26
N GLY A 7 32.49 -6.73 8.72
CA GLY A 7 31.71 -7.70 7.96
C GLY A 7 30.79 -8.58 8.81
N LEU A 8 31.15 -8.82 10.08
CA LEU A 8 30.37 -9.67 10.99
C LEU A 8 29.19 -8.95 11.67
N LEU A 9 29.26 -7.63 11.81
CA LEU A 9 28.11 -6.81 12.25
C LEU A 9 27.06 -6.59 11.14
N PHE A 10 27.42 -6.88 9.89
CA PHE A 10 26.54 -6.75 8.72
C PHE A 10 25.81 -8.06 8.37
N LEU A 11 26.26 -9.20 8.92
CA LEU A 11 25.72 -10.54 8.64
C LEU A 11 24.58 -10.96 9.58
N ALA A 12 24.12 -10.08 10.46
CA ALA A 12 23.05 -10.34 11.40
C ALA A 12 21.92 -9.30 11.29
N THR A 13 21.44 -9.03 10.07
CA THR A 13 20.10 -8.45 9.88
C THR A 13 19.08 -9.55 10.17
N THR A 14 18.97 -9.91 11.44
CA THR A 14 18.06 -10.92 11.94
C THR A 14 16.65 -10.58 11.47
N ALA A 15 15.83 -11.56 11.07
CA ALA A 15 14.44 -11.36 10.63
C ALA A 15 13.60 -10.49 11.59
N THR A 16 14.01 -10.36 12.86
CA THR A 16 13.41 -9.48 13.88
C THR A 16 13.63 -7.99 13.63
N ALA A 17 14.68 -7.57 12.92
CA ALA A 17 14.93 -6.16 12.58
C ALA A 17 14.05 -5.69 11.39
N VAL A 18 13.71 -6.63 10.49
CA VAL A 18 12.90 -6.37 9.29
C VAL A 18 11.47 -5.96 9.65
N ILE A 19 10.87 -6.59 10.66
CA ILE A 19 9.48 -6.33 11.02
C ILE A 19 9.24 -4.85 11.40
N PRO A 20 9.88 -4.28 12.44
CA PRO A 20 9.60 -2.91 12.86
C PRO A 20 9.99 -1.86 11.81
N GLU A 21 11.05 -2.12 11.04
CA GLU A 21 11.48 -1.22 9.96
C GLU A 21 10.41 -1.12 8.88
N TYR A 22 9.99 -2.25 8.31
CA TYR A 22 9.02 -2.27 7.22
C TYR A 22 7.61 -1.89 7.67
N PHE A 23 7.24 -2.20 8.91
CA PHE A 23 6.01 -1.66 9.52
C PHE A 23 6.03 -0.13 9.55
N GLY A 24 7.13 0.48 10.00
CA GLY A 24 7.29 1.93 10.01
C GLY A 24 7.26 2.54 8.60
N ILE A 25 7.83 1.86 7.60
CA ILE A 25 7.74 2.29 6.20
C ILE A 25 6.29 2.22 5.69
N GLY A 26 5.55 1.14 6.00
CA GLY A 26 4.13 1.02 5.66
C GLY A 26 3.26 2.07 6.32
N PHE A 27 3.48 2.33 7.61
CA PHE A 27 2.77 3.37 8.34
C PHE A 27 3.05 4.76 7.76
N SER A 28 4.33 5.08 7.53
CA SER A 28 4.73 6.38 6.97
C SER A 28 4.33 6.60 5.52
N HIS A 29 4.06 5.50 4.79
CA HIS A 29 3.45 5.54 3.48
C HIS A 29 2.03 6.10 3.53
N ILE A 30 1.27 5.84 4.60
CA ILE A 30 -0.07 6.41 4.81
C ILE A 30 0.02 7.75 5.55
N LEU A 31 0.57 7.76 6.77
CA LEU A 31 0.70 8.96 7.61
C LEU A 31 2.18 9.30 7.83
N PRO A 32 2.71 10.41 7.26
CA PRO A 32 2.00 11.56 6.67
C PRO A 32 1.96 11.59 5.13
N SER A 33 2.58 10.62 4.45
CA SER A 33 2.91 10.77 3.02
C SER A 33 1.78 10.37 2.05
N GLY A 34 0.83 9.57 2.50
CA GLY A 34 -0.19 8.90 1.68
C GLY A 34 -1.48 9.69 1.59
N LEU A 35 -1.38 10.93 1.10
CA LEU A 35 -2.54 11.81 0.98
C LEU A 35 -3.65 11.19 0.11
N ASP A 36 -3.27 10.47 -0.95
CA ASP A 36 -4.18 9.70 -1.81
C ASP A 36 -4.99 8.65 -1.02
N HIS A 37 -4.32 7.86 -0.17
CA HIS A 37 -4.95 6.86 0.69
C HIS A 37 -5.87 7.51 1.72
N ILE A 38 -5.43 8.58 2.37
CA ILE A 38 -6.22 9.34 3.34
C ILE A 38 -7.48 9.88 2.67
N LEU A 39 -7.35 10.53 1.49
CA LEU A 39 -8.49 11.05 0.74
C LEU A 39 -9.45 9.92 0.32
N PHE A 40 -8.91 8.77 -0.10
CA PHE A 40 -9.72 7.62 -0.48
C PHE A 40 -10.52 7.08 0.71
N ILE A 41 -9.88 6.86 1.86
CA ILE A 41 -10.53 6.39 3.10
C ILE A 41 -11.58 7.40 3.59
N LEU A 42 -11.26 8.70 3.57
CA LEU A 42 -12.22 9.75 3.91
C LEU A 42 -13.43 9.73 2.97
N ALA A 43 -13.20 9.52 1.67
CA ALA A 43 -14.28 9.36 0.71
C ALA A 43 -15.13 8.12 1.03
N LEU A 44 -14.53 6.97 1.39
CA LEU A 44 -15.30 5.79 1.81
C LEU A 44 -16.12 6.05 3.08
N PHE A 45 -15.54 6.74 4.06
CA PHE A 45 -16.18 7.09 5.33
C PHE A 45 -17.39 8.02 5.15
N PHE A 46 -17.34 8.97 4.22
CA PHE A 46 -18.43 9.93 4.04
C PHE A 46 -19.75 9.30 3.59
N LEU A 47 -19.72 8.16 2.89
CA LEU A 47 -20.94 7.45 2.49
C LEU A 47 -21.43 6.47 3.57
N THR A 48 -20.52 5.94 4.40
CA THR A 48 -20.88 5.01 5.47
C THR A 48 -20.02 5.20 6.71
N ARG A 49 -20.70 5.45 7.84
CA ARG A 49 -20.07 5.49 9.17
C ARG A 49 -20.03 4.12 9.85
N ASN A 50 -20.40 3.06 9.13
CA ASN A 50 -20.32 1.70 9.66
C ASN A 50 -18.87 1.22 9.60
N PHE A 51 -18.22 1.14 10.76
CA PHE A 51 -16.84 0.71 10.90
C PHE A 51 -16.56 -0.68 10.31
N GLY A 52 -17.51 -1.63 10.40
CA GLY A 52 -17.33 -2.96 9.83
C GLY A 52 -17.27 -2.94 8.31
N ILE A 53 -18.09 -2.09 7.67
CA ILE A 53 -18.07 -1.90 6.21
C ILE A 53 -16.82 -1.12 5.78
N LEU A 54 -16.39 -0.13 6.57
CA LEU A 54 -15.18 0.62 6.29
C LEU A 54 -13.94 -0.30 6.37
N LEU A 55 -13.81 -1.07 7.45
CA LEU A 55 -12.72 -2.01 7.66
C LEU A 55 -12.68 -3.05 6.54
N PHE A 56 -13.82 -3.62 6.14
CA PHE A 56 -13.88 -4.54 5.02
C PHE A 56 -13.33 -3.93 3.72
N GLN A 57 -13.68 -2.67 3.42
CA GLN A 57 -13.18 -1.98 2.23
C GLN A 57 -11.70 -1.63 2.34
N MET A 58 -11.23 -1.19 3.51
CA MET A 58 -9.82 -0.93 3.77
C MET A 58 -8.99 -2.21 3.57
N THR A 59 -9.38 -3.31 4.19
CA THR A 59 -8.70 -4.60 4.01
C THR A 59 -8.75 -5.06 2.54
N LEU A 60 -9.87 -4.89 1.85
CA LEU A 60 -9.98 -5.24 0.42
C LEU A 60 -9.03 -4.40 -0.45
N PHE A 61 -8.91 -3.11 -0.15
CA PHE A 61 -7.95 -2.21 -0.80
C PHE A 61 -6.51 -2.66 -0.51
N THR A 62 -6.16 -2.90 0.75
CA THR A 62 -4.81 -3.31 1.18
C THR A 62 -4.40 -4.63 0.53
N LEU A 63 -5.31 -5.60 0.41
CA LEU A 63 -5.04 -6.87 -0.28
C LEU A 63 -4.74 -6.67 -1.77
N ALA A 64 -5.52 -5.84 -2.45
CA ALA A 64 -5.31 -5.55 -3.87
C ALA A 64 -4.01 -4.76 -4.12
N HIS A 65 -3.74 -3.80 -3.24
CA HIS A 65 -2.49 -3.06 -3.19
C HIS A 65 -1.28 -3.99 -3.00
N SER A 66 -1.35 -4.88 -2.00
CA SER A 66 -0.32 -5.88 -1.71
C SER A 66 0.01 -6.73 -2.93
N LEU A 67 -1.04 -7.15 -3.66
CA LEU A 67 -0.90 -8.01 -4.83
C LEU A 67 -0.10 -7.32 -5.94
N THR A 68 -0.47 -6.09 -6.30
CA THR A 68 0.19 -5.35 -7.39
C THR A 68 1.56 -4.82 -7.01
N LEU A 69 1.73 -4.38 -5.76
CA LEU A 69 3.04 -4.05 -5.23
C LEU A 69 3.97 -5.26 -5.30
N GLY A 70 3.53 -6.43 -4.81
CA GLY A 70 4.31 -7.67 -4.87
C GLY A 70 4.68 -8.06 -6.30
N LEU A 71 3.71 -8.02 -7.23
CA LEU A 71 3.94 -8.29 -8.65
C LEU A 71 4.95 -7.32 -9.27
N SER A 72 4.88 -6.04 -8.93
CA SER A 72 5.80 -5.03 -9.44
C SER A 72 7.21 -5.23 -8.87
N LEU A 73 7.35 -5.52 -7.57
CA LEU A 73 8.64 -5.76 -6.93
C LEU A 73 9.34 -7.02 -7.44
N TYR A 74 8.58 -8.05 -7.83
CA TYR A 74 9.13 -9.23 -8.52
C TYR A 74 9.43 -8.98 -10.00
N GLY A 75 9.13 -7.79 -10.53
CA GLY A 75 9.36 -7.43 -11.93
C GLY A 75 8.36 -8.03 -12.92
N PHE A 76 7.23 -8.60 -12.46
CA PHE A 76 6.19 -9.13 -13.35
C PHE A 76 5.36 -8.04 -14.01
N VAL A 77 5.23 -6.88 -13.37
CA VAL A 77 4.45 -5.74 -13.85
C VAL A 77 5.30 -4.49 -13.76
N HIS A 78 5.35 -3.73 -14.86
CA HIS A 78 6.06 -2.46 -14.91
C HIS A 78 5.22 -1.49 -15.75
N VAL A 79 4.74 -0.41 -15.13
CA VAL A 79 3.85 0.57 -15.74
C VAL A 79 4.38 1.96 -15.39
N PRO A 80 4.60 2.89 -16.33
CA PRO A 80 5.10 4.23 -15.99
C PRO A 80 4.24 4.93 -14.92
N SER A 81 4.83 5.76 -14.07
CA SER A 81 4.11 6.40 -12.94
C SER A 81 2.99 7.34 -13.39
N ALA A 82 3.20 8.12 -14.46
CA ALA A 82 2.24 9.14 -14.91
C ALA A 82 0.80 8.62 -15.15
N PRO A 83 0.55 7.55 -15.94
CA PRO A 83 -0.80 7.00 -16.08
C PRO A 83 -1.35 6.40 -14.78
N VAL A 84 -0.49 5.88 -13.90
CA VAL A 84 -0.89 5.33 -12.60
C VAL A 84 -1.39 6.44 -11.67
N GLU A 85 -0.65 7.54 -11.57
CA GLU A 85 -1.04 8.72 -10.77
C GLU A 85 -2.37 9.32 -11.22
N ILE A 86 -2.61 9.40 -12.54
CA ILE A 86 -3.90 9.85 -13.10
C ILE A 86 -5.02 8.87 -12.73
N ALA A 87 -4.78 7.56 -12.82
CA ALA A 87 -5.76 6.55 -12.47
C ALA A 87 -6.11 6.56 -10.96
N ILE A 88 -5.14 6.83 -10.09
CA ILE A 88 -5.35 7.04 -8.64
C ILE A 88 -6.26 8.25 -8.41
N ALA A 89 -5.94 9.39 -9.02
CA ALA A 89 -6.76 10.60 -8.89
C ALA A 89 -8.20 10.39 -9.38
N LEU A 90 -8.36 9.68 -10.50
CA LEU A 90 -9.67 9.34 -11.06
C LEU A 90 -10.46 8.37 -10.16
N SER A 91 -9.81 7.42 -9.49
CA SER A 91 -10.52 6.51 -8.58
C SER A 91 -11.07 7.25 -7.36
N ILE A 92 -10.30 8.17 -6.77
CA ILE A 92 -10.76 9.04 -5.67
C ILE A 92 -11.92 9.93 -6.13
N ALA A 93 -11.77 10.58 -7.28
CA ALA A 93 -12.82 11.43 -7.86
C ALA A 93 -14.11 10.65 -8.12
N PHE A 94 -13.99 9.42 -8.62
CA PHE A 94 -15.14 8.54 -8.83
C PHE A 94 -15.87 8.21 -7.52
N VAL A 95 -15.14 7.79 -6.48
CA VAL A 95 -15.74 7.50 -5.15
C VAL A 95 -16.41 8.73 -4.57
N ALA A 96 -15.76 9.89 -4.66
CA ALA A 96 -16.32 11.16 -4.21
C ALA A 96 -17.59 11.54 -4.98
N ALA A 97 -17.60 11.40 -6.31
CA ALA A 97 -18.77 11.66 -7.14
C ALA A 97 -19.93 10.70 -6.78
N GLU A 98 -19.65 9.41 -6.61
CA GLU A 98 -20.66 8.44 -6.19
C GLU A 98 -21.34 8.84 -4.87
N ASN A 99 -20.57 9.40 -3.92
CA ASN A 99 -21.12 9.88 -2.65
C ASN A 99 -22.00 11.14 -2.79
N LEU A 100 -21.80 11.94 -3.84
CA LEU A 100 -22.63 13.12 -4.11
C LEU A 100 -23.96 12.75 -4.75
N PHE A 101 -24.00 11.64 -5.50
CA PHE A 101 -25.18 11.23 -6.29
C PHE A 101 -25.93 10.03 -5.70
N SER A 102 -25.43 9.41 -4.63
CA SER A 102 -26.05 8.27 -3.98
C SER A 102 -25.94 8.35 -2.47
N ASP A 103 -27.04 8.08 -1.77
CA ASP A 103 -27.09 7.99 -0.31
C ASP A 103 -26.79 6.57 0.21
N LYS A 104 -26.54 5.63 -0.70
CA LYS A 104 -26.32 4.21 -0.39
C LYS A 104 -25.06 3.70 -1.08
N ILE A 105 -24.37 2.78 -0.40
CA ILE A 105 -23.26 2.05 -1.00
C ILE A 105 -23.77 1.23 -2.18
N SER A 106 -23.22 1.47 -3.37
CA SER A 106 -23.52 0.65 -4.54
C SER A 106 -22.97 -0.77 -4.38
N ARG A 107 -23.65 -1.74 -5.00
CA ARG A 107 -23.14 -3.12 -5.13
C ARG A 107 -21.79 -3.21 -5.84
N TRP A 108 -21.43 -2.18 -6.62
CA TRP A 108 -20.18 -2.12 -7.37
C TRP A 108 -19.01 -1.56 -6.54
N ARG A 109 -19.30 -0.97 -5.37
CA ARG A 109 -18.30 -0.36 -4.50
C ARG A 109 -17.11 -1.28 -4.19
N PRO A 110 -17.29 -2.56 -3.81
CA PRO A 110 -16.14 -3.44 -3.54
C PRO A 110 -15.22 -3.62 -4.75
N TRP A 111 -15.77 -3.69 -5.97
CA TRP A 111 -14.97 -3.80 -7.18
C TRP A 111 -14.17 -2.53 -7.47
N VAL A 112 -14.76 -1.36 -7.21
CA VAL A 112 -14.08 -0.07 -7.34
C VAL A 112 -12.95 0.05 -6.31
N VAL A 113 -13.20 -0.36 -5.07
CA VAL A 113 -12.20 -0.36 -4.00
C VAL A 113 -11.04 -1.31 -4.32
N PHE A 114 -11.35 -2.52 -4.77
CA PHE A 114 -10.35 -3.49 -5.20
C PHE A 114 -9.51 -2.96 -6.37
N ALA A 115 -10.16 -2.43 -7.43
CA ALA A 115 -9.47 -1.84 -8.57
C ALA A 115 -8.60 -0.64 -8.17
N SER A 116 -9.09 0.21 -7.26
CA SER A 116 -8.32 1.34 -6.72
C SER A 116 -7.05 0.84 -6.02
N GLY A 117 -7.18 -0.21 -5.17
CA GLY A 117 -6.03 -0.80 -4.49
C GLY A 117 -4.99 -1.38 -5.46
N LEU A 118 -5.43 -2.07 -6.53
CA LEU A 118 -4.52 -2.54 -7.59
C LEU A 118 -3.71 -1.39 -8.21
N VAL A 119 -4.36 -0.27 -8.50
CA VAL A 119 -3.68 0.88 -9.13
C VAL A 119 -2.72 1.56 -8.13
N HIS A 120 -3.11 1.72 -6.87
CA HIS A 120 -2.25 2.34 -5.86
C HIS A 120 -0.97 1.52 -5.62
N GLY A 121 -1.07 0.19 -5.62
CA GLY A 121 0.11 -0.68 -5.43
C GLY A 121 1.16 -0.53 -6.53
N LEU A 122 0.74 -0.19 -7.76
CA LEU A 122 1.65 0.13 -8.86
C LEU A 122 2.34 1.50 -8.68
N GLY A 123 1.64 2.47 -8.08
CA GLY A 123 2.17 3.82 -7.87
C GLY A 123 3.31 3.83 -6.86
N PHE A 124 3.21 3.00 -5.83
CA PHE A 124 4.23 2.91 -4.79
C PHE A 124 5.49 2.13 -5.21
N ALA A 125 5.34 1.13 -6.09
CA ALA A 125 6.46 0.28 -6.51
C ALA A 125 7.66 1.06 -7.08
N HIS A 126 7.41 2.18 -7.76
CA HIS A 126 8.46 3.07 -8.30
C HIS A 126 9.38 3.64 -7.21
N SER A 127 8.87 3.83 -6.00
CA SER A 127 9.64 4.36 -4.86
C SER A 127 10.28 3.26 -4.02
N PHE A 128 9.84 2.01 -4.19
CA PHE A 128 10.14 0.88 -3.31
C PHE A 128 11.18 -0.10 -3.91
N GLU A 129 11.33 -0.14 -5.23
CA GLU A 129 12.26 -1.03 -5.95
C GLU A 129 13.72 -0.91 -5.51
N GLN A 130 14.17 0.26 -5.04
CA GLN A 130 15.60 0.47 -4.71
C GLN A 130 16.04 -0.12 -3.36
N ARG A 131 15.13 -0.57 -2.48
CA ARG A 131 15.47 -0.96 -1.08
C ARG A 131 15.26 -2.42 -0.71
N VAL A 132 14.38 -3.15 -1.41
CA VAL A 132 13.90 -4.47 -0.93
C VAL A 132 14.57 -5.66 -1.63
N VAL A 133 15.07 -5.45 -2.86
CA VAL A 133 15.51 -6.51 -3.78
C VAL A 133 16.75 -7.28 -3.27
N GLU A 134 17.48 -6.77 -2.28
CA GLU A 134 18.70 -7.39 -1.75
C GLU A 134 18.49 -8.33 -0.53
N SER A 135 17.26 -8.52 -0.03
CA SER A 135 17.05 -9.25 1.24
C SER A 135 16.46 -10.67 1.07
N GLU A 136 17.04 -11.64 1.80
CA GLU A 136 16.45 -12.99 2.02
C GLU A 136 15.08 -12.95 2.77
N ASN A 137 14.59 -11.75 3.13
CA ASN A 137 13.43 -11.51 3.98
C ASN A 137 12.27 -10.80 3.27
N PHE A 138 12.14 -10.94 1.95
CA PHE A 138 11.10 -10.27 1.14
C PHE A 138 9.67 -10.48 1.66
N LEU A 139 9.27 -11.73 1.95
CA LEU A 139 7.90 -12.03 2.41
C LEU A 139 7.60 -11.41 3.80
N PRO A 140 8.46 -11.57 4.83
CA PRO A 140 8.32 -10.84 6.09
C PRO A 140 8.27 -9.32 5.93
N ALA A 141 9.10 -8.75 5.06
CA ALA A 141 9.13 -7.32 4.75
C ALA A 141 7.81 -6.85 4.14
N LEU A 142 7.32 -7.53 3.10
CA LEU A 142 6.06 -7.22 2.44
C LEU A 142 4.87 -7.36 3.39
N PHE A 143 4.84 -8.43 4.19
CA PHE A 143 3.80 -8.60 5.20
C PHE A 143 3.82 -7.47 6.23
N SER A 144 4.99 -7.17 6.80
CA SER A 144 5.12 -6.11 7.81
C SER A 144 4.77 -4.73 7.26
N PHE A 145 5.15 -4.46 6.01
CA PHE A 145 4.78 -3.23 5.29
C PHE A 145 3.26 -3.09 5.14
N ASN A 146 2.54 -4.13 4.73
CA ASN A 146 1.09 -4.06 4.60
C ASN A 146 0.37 -3.99 5.96
N MET A 147 0.96 -4.56 7.02
CA MET A 147 0.49 -4.31 8.38
C MET A 147 0.68 -2.84 8.77
N GLY A 148 1.80 -2.21 8.39
CA GLY A 148 1.99 -0.77 8.57
C GLY A 148 0.91 0.06 7.86
N ILE A 149 0.52 -0.32 6.64
CA ILE A 149 -0.56 0.33 5.88
C ILE A 149 -1.89 0.20 6.61
N GLU A 150 -2.29 -1.00 7.04
CA GLU A 150 -3.60 -1.23 7.67
C GLU A 150 -3.74 -0.48 9.01
N PHE A 151 -2.62 -0.21 9.70
CA PHE A 151 -2.57 0.49 10.98
C PHE A 151 -2.29 2.00 10.89
N GLY A 152 -1.95 2.51 9.70
CA GLY A 152 -1.79 3.94 9.42
C GLY A 152 -3.12 4.60 9.15
#